data_AF-A0A3R6DF87-F1
#
_entry.id   AF-A0A3R6DF87-F1
#
_cell.length_a   1.000
_cell.length_b   1.000
_cell.length_c   1.000
_cell.angle_alpha   90.00
_cell.angle_beta   90.00
_cell.angle_gamma   90.00
#
_symmetry.space_group_name_H-M   'P 1'
#
loop_
_entity.id
_entity.type
_entity.pdbx_description
1 polymer ?
#
loop_
_entity_poly.entity_id
_entity_poly.type
_entity_poly.pdbx_seq_one_letter_code
_entity_poly.pdbx_strand_id
1 'polypeptide(L)' 'MTKEKSEKCQRVSVADAAKEIGCHPEYLRRKMAAKDWDLGRVVTPKNKGGQHEYFIFRTKLDKFLGIERREESENNEKVI' A
#
# COMPACT_ATOMS: atom_id res chain seq x y z
N MET A 1 -0.08 -10.84 32.42
CA MET A 1 -1.02 -10.53 31.33
C MET A 1 -0.22 -10.16 30.09
N THR A 2 -0.49 -10.88 29.00
CA THR A 2 -0.22 -10.59 27.58
C THR A 2 1.05 -9.82 27.20
N LYS A 3 1.98 -10.55 26.58
CA LYS A 3 3.16 -10.06 25.84
C LYS A 3 2.79 -8.86 24.95
N GLU A 4 3.26 -7.68 25.32
CA GLU A 4 3.34 -6.51 24.42
C GLU A 4 4.30 -6.85 23.29
N LYS A 5 3.77 -7.50 22.25
CA LYS A 5 4.44 -7.54 20.96
C LYS A 5 4.36 -6.13 20.40
N SER A 6 5.35 -5.33 20.76
CA SER A 6 5.86 -4.19 19.99
C SER A 6 6.36 -4.71 18.64
N GLU A 7 5.48 -5.33 17.85
CA GLU A 7 5.71 -5.63 16.46
C GLU A 7 5.56 -4.32 15.73
N LYS A 8 6.71 -3.65 15.58
CA LYS A 8 7.01 -2.56 14.66
C LYS A 8 5.85 -2.38 13.67
N CYS A 9 5.00 -1.39 13.90
CA CYS A 9 4.06 -0.92 12.89
C CYS A 9 4.90 -0.40 11.73
N GLN A 10 5.31 -1.28 10.82
CA GLN A 10 6.04 -0.97 9.59
C GLN A 10 5.03 -0.26 8.69
N ARG A 11 4.84 1.04 8.98
CA ARG A 11 4.04 1.94 8.18
C ARG A 11 4.84 2.20 6.92
N VAL A 12 4.24 1.88 5.79
CA VAL A 12 4.83 2.09 4.47
C VAL A 12 4.25 3.38 3.92
N SER A 13 5.11 4.22 3.35
CA SER A 13 4.67 5.41 2.62
C SER A 13 3.91 5.00 1.35
N VAL A 14 2.97 5.83 0.90
CA VAL A 14 2.26 5.63 -0.37
C VAL A 14 3.22 5.41 -1.54
N ALA A 15 4.33 6.16 -1.56
CA ALA A 15 5.33 6.04 -2.61
C ALA A 15 6.07 4.69 -2.58
N ASP A 16 6.47 4.21 -1.40
CA ASP A 16 7.11 2.90 -1.25
C ASP A 16 6.15 1.77 -1.62
N ALA A 17 4.92 1.78 -1.09
CA ALA A 17 3.94 0.76 -1.42
C ALA A 17 3.63 0.73 -2.92
N ALA A 18 3.54 1.90 -3.56
CA ALA A 18 3.32 2.02 -4.99
C ALA A 18 4.49 1.43 -5.80
N LYS A 19 5.74 1.67 -5.37
CA LYS A 19 6.94 1.04 -5.95
C LYS A 19 6.92 -0.48 -5.81
N GLU A 20 6.55 -0.98 -4.63
CA GLU A 20 6.48 -2.44 -4.38
C GLU A 20 5.39 -3.14 -5.20
N ILE A 21 4.26 -2.46 -5.42
CA ILE A 21 3.19 -2.95 -6.29
C ILE A 21 3.54 -2.77 -7.79
N GLY A 22 4.51 -1.91 -8.11
CA GLY A 22 4.81 -1.54 -9.50
C GLY A 22 3.71 -0.68 -10.12
N CYS A 23 3.03 0.17 -9.34
CA CYS A 23 1.97 1.05 -9.82
C CYS A 23 2.26 2.53 -9.53
N HIS A 24 1.53 3.43 -10.20
CA HIS A 24 1.67 4.86 -9.95
C HIS A 24 1.06 5.26 -8.58
N PRO A 25 1.71 6.10 -7.76
CA PRO A 25 1.24 6.44 -6.41
C PRO A 25 -0.15 7.09 -6.39
N GLU A 26 -0.48 7.88 -7.42
CA GLU A 26 -1.82 8.45 -7.53
C GLU A 26 -2.89 7.39 -7.83
N TYR A 27 -2.55 6.36 -8.60
CA TYR A 27 -3.45 5.24 -8.85
C TYR A 27 -3.74 4.47 -7.57
N LEU A 28 -2.69 4.21 -6.77
CA LEU A 28 -2.82 3.58 -5.45
C LEU A 28 -3.74 4.39 -4.52
N ARG A 29 -3.59 5.73 -4.48
CA ARG A 29 -4.47 6.60 -3.68
C ARG A 29 -5.93 6.51 -4.11
N ARG A 30 -6.21 6.53 -5.42
CA ARG A 30 -7.58 6.41 -5.95
C ARG A 30 -8.19 5.06 -5.59
N LYS A 31 -7.43 3.97 -5.73
CA LYS A 31 -7.87 2.61 -5.35
C LYS A 31 -8.13 2.45 -3.85
N MET A 32 -7.26 3.00 -3.02
CA MET A 32 -7.47 3.05 -1.56
C MET A 32 -8.68 3.92 -1.18
N ALA A 33 -8.86 5.08 -1.82
CA ALA A 33 -10.01 5.96 -1.58
C ALA A 33 -11.34 5.32 -2.01
N ALA A 34 -11.33 4.56 -3.10
CA ALA A 34 -12.45 3.75 -3.57
C ALA A 34 -12.72 2.51 -2.69
N LYS A 35 -11.87 2.23 -1.69
CA LYS A 35 -11.90 1.01 -0.86
C LYS A 35 -11.80 -0.29 -1.65
N ASP A 36 -11.28 -0.22 -2.87
CA ASP A 36 -11.06 -1.37 -3.75
C ASP A 36 -9.88 -2.21 -3.24
N TRP A 37 -8.86 -1.56 -2.67
CA TRP A 37 -7.63 -2.19 -2.18
C TRP A 37 -7.51 -2.07 -0.65
N ASP A 38 -7.55 -3.19 0.07
CA ASP A 38 -7.39 -3.24 1.53
C ASP A 38 -5.91 -3.26 1.94
N LEU A 39 -5.20 -2.19 1.61
CA LEU A 39 -3.78 -2.01 1.94
C LEU A 39 -3.56 -1.33 3.31
N GLY A 40 -4.62 -0.78 3.90
CA GLY A 40 -4.51 -0.07 5.17
C GLY A 40 -5.70 0.82 5.49
N ARG A 41 -5.43 2.03 5.98
CA ARG A 41 -6.46 2.99 6.41
C ARG A 41 -6.28 4.31 5.68
N VAL A 42 -7.35 4.76 5.05
CA VAL A 42 -7.46 6.13 4.53
C VAL A 42 -8.17 6.97 5.58
N VAL A 43 -7.51 8.01 6.07
CA VAL A 43 -8.11 9.02 6.92
C VAL A 43 -8.47 10.19 6.03
N THR A 44 -9.77 10.31 5.76
CA THR A 44 -10.30 11.50 5.09
C THR A 44 -10.38 12.62 6.12
N PRO A 45 -9.93 13.83 5.76
CA PRO A 45 -10.01 14.97 6.65
C PRO A 45 -11.48 15.31 6.91
N LYS A 46 -11.83 15.52 8.19
CA LYS A 46 -13.18 15.96 8.59
C LYS A 46 -13.51 17.39 8.16
N ASN A 47 -12.48 18.20 7.87
CA ASN A 47 -12.62 19.60 7.49
C ASN A 47 -12.45 19.78 5.98
N LYS A 48 -13.26 20.65 5.37
CA LYS A 48 -13.14 21.07 3.96
C LYS A 48 -11.77 21.75 3.76
N GLY A 49 -10.78 20.99 3.27
CA GLY A 49 -9.42 21.47 2.99
C GLY A 49 -8.28 20.77 3.73
N GLY A 50 -8.56 19.76 4.58
CA GLY A 50 -7.49 18.98 5.19
C GLY A 50 -6.75 18.09 4.18
N GLN A 51 -5.57 17.62 4.55
CA GLN A 51 -4.83 16.65 3.74
C GLN A 51 -5.38 15.25 3.98
N HIS A 52 -5.44 14.44 2.92
CA HIS A 52 -5.78 13.02 3.04
C HIS A 52 -4.56 12.25 3.55
N GLU A 53 -4.71 11.60 4.69
CA GLU A 53 -3.66 10.75 5.25
C GLU A 53 -3.92 9.30 4.84
N TYR A 54 -2.88 8.67 4.30
CA TYR A 54 -2.91 7.29 3.86
C TYR A 54 -1.95 6.48 4.71
N PHE A 55 -2.48 5.57 5.52
CA PHE A 55 -1.71 4.67 6.35
C PHE A 55 -1.68 3.30 5.70
N ILE A 56 -0.52 2.91 5.17
CA ILE A 56 -0.31 1.60 4.56
C ILE A 56 0.42 0.72 5.56
N PHE A 57 -0.09 -0.48 5.79
CA PHE A 57 0.55 -1.44 6.67
C PHE A 57 1.26 -2.50 5.84
N ARG A 58 2.54 -2.72 6.13
CA ARG A 58 3.35 -3.71 5.42
C ARG A 58 2.66 -5.09 5.37
N THR A 59 2.15 -5.56 6.50
CA THR A 59 1.40 -6.82 6.62
C THR A 59 0.19 -6.95 5.70
N LYS A 60 -0.51 -5.85 5.38
CA LYS A 60 -1.62 -5.86 4.42
C LYS A 60 -1.12 -5.75 2.98
N LEU A 61 -0.06 -4.98 2.77
CA LEU A 61 0.62 -4.85 1.48
C LEU A 61 1.17 -6.21 1.01
N ASP A 62 1.88 -6.94 1.86
CA ASP A 62 2.43 -8.26 1.53
C ASP A 62 1.31 -9.27 1.21
N LYS A 63 0.17 -9.21 1.93
CA LYS A 63 -1.03 -10.01 1.61
C LYS A 63 -1.65 -9.64 0.28
N PHE A 64 -1.75 -8.35 -0.02
CA PHE A 64 -2.34 -7.83 -1.25
C PHE A 64 -1.51 -8.20 -2.48
N LEU A 65 -0.18 -8.11 -2.35
CA LEU A 65 0.77 -8.52 -3.37
C LEU A 65 0.74 -10.03 -3.61
N GLY A 66 0.05 -10.80 -2.77
CA GLY A 66 -0.03 -12.24 -2.90
C GLY A 66 1.35 -12.87 -2.84
N ILE A 67 2.26 -12.33 -2.01
CA ILE A 67 3.60 -12.88 -1.79
C ILE A 67 3.48 -14.17 -0.96
N GLU A 68 2.77 -15.17 -1.49
CA GLU A 68 3.38 -16.46 -1.76
C GLU A 68 4.24 -16.24 -3.00
N ARG A 69 5.57 -16.25 -2.84
CA ARG A 69 6.57 -16.02 -3.89
C ARG A 69 6.12 -16.48 -5.29
N ARG A 70 5.70 -15.54 -6.15
CA ARG A 70 5.90 -15.65 -7.59
C ARG A 70 6.66 -14.42 -8.04
N GLU A 71 7.98 -14.58 -8.04
CA GLU A 71 8.86 -13.84 -8.92
C GLU A 71 8.39 -14.09 -10.35
N GLU A 72 7.60 -13.20 -10.94
CA GLU A 72 7.63 -12.99 -12.38
C GLU A 72 6.89 -11.71 -12.72
N SER A 73 7.64 -10.69 -13.12
CA SER A 73 7.29 -9.74 -14.19
C SER A 73 8.49 -8.81 -14.40
N GLU A 74 9.62 -9.37 -14.84
CA GLU A 74 10.33 -8.73 -15.95
C GLU A 74 9.32 -8.57 -17.07
N ASN A 75 9.11 -7.35 -17.56
CA ASN A 75 8.80 -7.04 -18.96
C ASN A 75 8.45 -5.57 -19.11
N ASN A 76 9.41 -4.75 -19.55
CA ASN A 76 9.29 -4.08 -20.84
C ASN A 76 10.58 -3.33 -21.22
N GLU A 77 11.28 -3.83 -22.23
CA GLU A 77 11.36 -3.10 -23.50
C GLU A 77 11.46 -4.11 -24.66
N LYS A 78 10.50 -4.00 -25.59
CA LYS A 78 10.28 -4.77 -26.84
C LYS A 78 11.53 -4.76 -27.76
N VAL A 79 11.93 -5.86 -28.43
CA VAL A 79 11.39 -6.40 -29.72
C VAL A 79 11.29 -5.27 -30.76
N ILE A 80 12.15 -5.10 -31.78
CA ILE A 80 12.62 -5.98 -32.89
C ILE A 80 13.98 -5.46 -33.36
#